data_AF-A0A1Y6CVE5-F1
#
_entry.id   AF-A0A1Y6CVE5-F1
#
_cell.length_a   1.000
_cell.length_b   1.000
_cell.length_c   1.000
_cell.angle_alpha   90.00
_cell.angle_beta   90.00
_cell.angle_gamma   90.00
#
_symmetry.space_group_name_H-M   'P 1'
#
loop_
_entity.id
_entity.type
_entity.pdbx_description
1 polymer ?
#
loop_
_entity_poly.entity_id
_entity_poly.type
_entity_poly.pdbx_seq_one_letter_code
_entity_poly.pdbx_strand_id
1 'polypeptide(L)'
;MPLFMLEKKLVLFIHVPKAGGSSIEHFLAPHYVGLMDTSYPGGLPCSPQHFHAALLSIILKNSPIDYKFMVVRNPFRRLESEYKFRKKHFGDVKNMDFEAWVAHALETYLKNPYHLDNHLRPMTEFILPNTQVYKLEDGLDRLRDDLHSRYPTAIAKEKAIPHAHETGTKERCSIVSKEVADLVYSFYKEDFERWYPDDHKLPAL
;
A
#
# COMPACT_ATOMS: atom_id res chain seq x y z
N MET A 1 2.19 -10.06 0.14
CA MET A 1 0.97 -9.98 0.92
C MET A 1 1.11 -10.93 2.06
N PRO A 2 1.32 -10.46 3.29
CA PRO A 2 1.48 -11.36 4.42
C PRO A 2 0.19 -12.10 4.75
N LEU A 3 0.34 -13.38 5.07
CA LEU A 3 -0.69 -14.23 5.65
C LEU A 3 -0.53 -14.26 7.16
N PHE A 4 -1.66 -14.26 7.87
CA PHE A 4 -1.73 -14.34 9.31
C PHE A 4 -2.70 -15.43 9.75
N MET A 5 -2.41 -16.08 10.87
CA MET A 5 -3.29 -17.06 11.50
C MET A 5 -3.90 -16.46 12.77
N LEU A 6 -5.17 -16.07 12.69
CA LEU A 6 -5.93 -15.51 13.82
C LEU A 6 -6.99 -16.51 14.24
N GLU A 7 -6.93 -17.05 15.45
CA GLU A 7 -7.93 -18.02 15.95
C GLU A 7 -8.19 -19.21 15.01
N LYS A 8 -7.11 -19.76 14.42
CA LYS A 8 -7.16 -20.84 13.41
C LYS A 8 -7.86 -20.44 12.10
N LYS A 9 -7.99 -19.14 11.85
CA LYS A 9 -8.53 -18.56 10.63
C LYS A 9 -7.40 -17.91 9.84
N LEU A 10 -7.35 -18.19 8.54
CA LEU A 10 -6.32 -17.66 7.67
C LEU A 10 -6.77 -16.29 7.16
N VAL A 11 -6.00 -15.26 7.50
CA VAL A 11 -6.27 -13.87 7.14
C VAL A 11 -5.20 -13.39 6.17
N LEU A 12 -5.64 -12.83 5.05
CA LEU A 12 -4.77 -12.20 4.06
C LEU A 12 -4.82 -10.69 4.21
N PHE A 13 -3.66 -10.09 4.48
CA PHE A 13 -3.47 -8.66 4.32
C PHE A 13 -2.92 -8.37 2.93
N ILE A 14 -3.73 -7.70 2.10
CA ILE A 14 -3.32 -7.15 0.82
C ILE A 14 -2.55 -5.84 1.09
N HIS A 15 -1.26 -5.98 1.40
CA HIS A 15 -0.27 -4.92 1.51
C HIS A 15 -0.04 -4.18 0.17
N VAL A 16 -0.77 -3.07 0.01
CA VAL A 16 -0.47 -2.04 -1.00
C VAL A 16 0.75 -1.21 -0.55
N PRO A 17 1.83 -1.14 -1.36
CA PRO A 17 3.01 -0.38 -0.98
C PRO A 17 2.69 1.08 -0.64
N LYS A 18 3.30 1.56 0.46
CA LYS A 18 3.19 2.94 0.98
C LYS A 18 1.81 3.33 1.52
N ALA A 19 0.93 2.36 1.78
CA ALA A 19 -0.36 2.54 2.43
C ALA A 19 -0.37 2.09 3.91
N GLY A 20 0.74 2.29 4.63
CA GLY A 20 0.83 1.96 6.07
C GLY A 20 1.07 0.49 6.40
N GLY A 21 1.51 -0.32 5.42
CA GLY A 21 1.70 -1.76 5.60
C GLY A 21 2.64 -2.14 6.75
N SER A 22 3.75 -1.42 6.94
CA SER A 22 4.69 -1.71 8.03
C SER A 22 4.06 -1.61 9.43
N SER A 23 3.10 -0.70 9.62
CA SER A 23 2.35 -0.59 10.88
C SER A 23 1.52 -1.84 11.16
N ILE A 24 0.84 -2.34 10.12
CA ILE A 24 -0.04 -3.50 10.19
C ILE A 24 0.78 -4.78 10.35
N GLU A 25 1.88 -4.90 9.60
CA GLU A 25 2.84 -6.00 9.73
C GLU A 25 3.40 -6.08 11.14
N HIS A 26 3.81 -4.95 11.74
CA HIS A 26 4.27 -4.93 13.12
C HIS A 26 3.16 -5.31 14.11
N PHE A 27 1.94 -4.80 13.89
CA PHE A 27 0.80 -5.10 14.76
C PHE A 27 0.44 -6.59 14.77
N LEU A 28 0.47 -7.23 13.60
CA LEU A 28 0.09 -8.63 13.37
C LEU A 28 1.28 -9.60 13.37
N ALA A 29 2.51 -9.12 13.59
CA ALA A 29 3.73 -9.94 13.57
C ALA A 29 3.64 -11.24 14.40
N PRO A 30 3.01 -11.27 15.60
CA PRO A 30 2.88 -12.51 16.37
C PRO A 30 2.07 -13.61 15.66
N HIS A 31 1.27 -13.25 14.67
CA HIS A 31 0.35 -14.14 13.96
C HIS A 31 0.80 -14.49 12.55
N TYR A 32 1.99 -14.02 12.14
CA TYR A 32 2.49 -14.18 10.77
C TYR A 32 2.76 -15.64 10.41
N VAL A 33 2.37 -16.05 9.20
CA VAL A 33 2.58 -17.43 8.69
C VAL A 33 3.16 -17.53 7.28
N GLY A 34 3.29 -16.44 6.51
CA GLY A 34 3.94 -16.51 5.20
C GLY A 34 3.75 -15.30 4.29
N LEU A 35 4.49 -15.29 3.16
CA LEU A 35 4.44 -14.29 2.07
C LEU A 35 4.90 -12.86 2.45
N MET A 36 5.81 -12.76 3.41
CA MET A 36 6.62 -11.58 3.71
C MET A 36 8.10 -11.99 3.78
N ASP A 37 8.94 -11.33 3.00
CA ASP A 37 10.39 -11.58 3.00
C ASP A 37 11.14 -10.25 3.00
N THR A 38 11.71 -9.90 4.16
CA THR A 38 12.51 -8.68 4.33
C THR A 38 13.93 -8.83 3.81
N SER A 39 14.37 -10.05 3.50
CA SER A 39 15.71 -10.40 3.01
C SER A 39 15.66 -10.92 1.57
N TYR A 40 14.61 -10.56 0.85
CA TYR A 40 14.28 -11.12 -0.45
C TYR A 40 15.44 -11.00 -1.45
N PRO A 41 16.04 -12.12 -1.90
CA PRO A 41 17.26 -12.09 -2.71
C PRO A 41 17.02 -11.92 -4.21
N GLY A 42 15.76 -11.80 -4.66
CA GLY A 42 15.39 -11.79 -6.08
C GLY A 42 14.87 -13.14 -6.60
N GLY A 43 14.62 -13.25 -7.92
CA GLY A 43 14.16 -14.48 -8.59
C GLY A 43 12.66 -14.61 -8.85
N LEU A 44 11.87 -13.65 -8.39
CA LEU A 44 10.45 -13.42 -8.65
C LEU A 44 10.32 -11.99 -9.18
N PRO A 45 9.19 -11.63 -9.80
CA PRO A 45 9.04 -10.31 -10.41
C PRO A 45 9.13 -9.13 -9.41
N CYS A 46 8.80 -9.36 -8.14
CA CYS A 46 8.93 -8.43 -7.03
C CYS A 46 8.95 -9.21 -5.69
N SER A 47 9.19 -8.52 -4.58
CA SER A 47 9.14 -9.11 -3.25
C SER A 47 7.74 -9.67 -2.97
N PRO A 48 7.62 -10.85 -2.31
CA PRO A 48 6.33 -11.49 -2.05
C PRO A 48 5.31 -10.60 -1.34
N GLN A 49 5.76 -9.69 -0.47
CA GLN A 49 4.93 -8.68 0.19
C GLN A 49 4.14 -7.80 -0.79
N HIS A 50 4.61 -7.60 -2.02
CA HIS A 50 4.05 -6.68 -3.01
C HIS A 50 3.38 -7.37 -4.21
N PHE A 51 3.04 -8.66 -4.11
CA PHE A 51 2.26 -9.33 -5.15
C PHE A 51 0.86 -8.75 -5.32
N HIS A 52 0.46 -8.51 -6.57
CA HIS A 52 -0.86 -7.98 -6.94
C HIS A 52 -1.87 -9.12 -7.21
N ALA A 53 -3.14 -8.76 -7.44
CA ALA A 53 -4.25 -9.71 -7.44
C ALA A 53 -4.07 -10.88 -8.43
N ALA A 54 -3.52 -10.62 -9.62
CA ALA A 54 -3.31 -11.67 -10.63
C ALA A 54 -2.32 -12.74 -10.14
N LEU A 55 -1.20 -12.35 -9.53
CA LEU A 55 -0.25 -13.30 -8.93
C LEU A 55 -0.85 -14.04 -7.74
N LEU A 56 -1.54 -13.31 -6.85
CA LEU A 56 -2.17 -13.92 -5.66
C LEU A 56 -3.26 -14.92 -6.04
N SER A 57 -4.04 -14.64 -7.09
CA SER A 57 -5.10 -15.54 -7.58
C SER A 57 -4.55 -16.88 -8.06
N ILE A 58 -3.28 -16.93 -8.48
CA ILE A 58 -2.59 -18.15 -8.85
C ILE A 58 -2.05 -18.84 -7.59
N ILE A 59 -1.28 -18.11 -6.78
CA ILE A 59 -0.56 -18.64 -5.61
C ILE A 59 -1.52 -19.15 -4.52
N LEU A 60 -2.66 -18.47 -4.35
CA LEU A 60 -3.62 -18.71 -3.27
C LEU A 60 -4.93 -19.34 -3.75
N LYS A 61 -4.98 -19.87 -4.98
CA LYS A 61 -6.22 -20.34 -5.63
C LYS A 61 -7.09 -21.26 -4.78
N ASN A 62 -6.46 -22.12 -3.97
CA ASN A 62 -7.13 -23.10 -3.11
C ASN A 62 -6.87 -22.85 -1.61
N SER A 63 -6.29 -21.71 -1.26
CA SER A 63 -6.03 -21.37 0.13
C SER A 63 -7.35 -21.01 0.83
N PRO A 64 -7.64 -21.57 2.02
CA PRO A 64 -8.88 -21.31 2.74
C PRO A 64 -8.80 -19.96 3.46
N ILE A 65 -8.77 -18.86 2.71
CA ILE A 65 -8.67 -17.51 3.27
C ILE A 65 -10.03 -17.09 3.82
N ASP A 66 -10.14 -17.03 5.14
CA ASP A 66 -11.37 -16.67 5.86
C ASP A 66 -11.67 -15.17 5.82
N TYR A 67 -10.62 -14.33 5.78
CA TYR A 67 -10.78 -12.87 5.72
C TYR A 67 -9.68 -12.22 4.89
N LYS A 68 -10.07 -11.23 4.10
CA LYS A 68 -9.18 -10.42 3.26
C LYS A 68 -9.40 -8.97 3.59
N PHE A 69 -8.32 -8.25 3.85
CA PHE A 69 -8.41 -6.80 3.96
C PHE A 69 -7.25 -6.12 3.24
N MET A 70 -7.48 -4.86 2.90
CA MET A 70 -6.53 -3.99 2.22
C MET A 70 -6.60 -2.61 2.84
N VAL A 71 -5.45 -1.93 2.91
CA VAL A 71 -5.40 -0.51 3.21
C VAL A 71 -4.96 0.23 1.96
N VAL A 72 -5.72 1.26 1.59
CA VAL A 72 -5.43 2.15 0.47
C VAL A 72 -5.00 3.52 0.99
N ARG A 73 -4.41 4.31 0.10
CA ARG A 73 -3.96 5.67 0.39
C ARG A 73 -4.18 6.53 -0.84
N ASN A 74 -4.51 7.81 -0.66
CA ASN A 74 -4.67 8.75 -1.77
C ASN A 74 -3.45 8.63 -2.72
N PRO A 75 -3.66 8.41 -4.04
CA PRO A 75 -2.56 8.10 -4.96
C PRO A 75 -1.42 9.13 -4.95
N PHE A 76 -1.72 10.44 -4.84
CA PHE A 76 -0.69 11.47 -4.70
C PHE A 76 0.12 11.30 -3.42
N ARG A 77 -0.56 11.08 -2.29
CA ARG A 77 0.10 10.87 -0.99
C ARG A 77 0.93 9.60 -0.97
N ARG A 78 0.50 8.58 -1.72
CA ARG A 78 1.23 7.32 -1.90
C ARG A 78 2.53 7.54 -2.67
N LEU A 79 2.48 8.26 -3.80
CA LEU A 79 3.66 8.65 -4.59
C LEU A 79 4.62 9.54 -3.79
N GLU A 80 4.10 10.56 -3.11
CA GLU A 80 4.89 11.45 -2.26
C GLU A 80 5.65 10.66 -1.18
N SER A 81 4.98 9.66 -0.58
CA SER A 81 5.58 8.78 0.41
C SER A 81 6.66 7.87 -0.17
N GLU A 82 6.51 7.42 -1.42
CA GLU A 82 7.56 6.67 -2.13
C GLU A 82 8.74 7.58 -2.41
N TYR A 83 8.54 8.74 -3.05
CA TYR A 83 9.60 9.70 -3.34
C TYR A 83 10.44 10.04 -2.11
N LYS A 84 9.77 10.38 -0.98
CA LYS A 84 10.46 10.70 0.28
C LYS A 84 11.25 9.50 0.83
N PHE A 85 10.69 8.29 0.72
CA PHE A 85 11.39 7.06 1.11
C PHE A 85 12.62 6.81 0.24
N ARG A 86 12.49 6.97 -1.08
CA ARG A 86 13.61 6.88 -2.02
C ARG A 86 14.69 7.90 -1.70
N LYS A 87 14.33 9.17 -1.54
CA LYS A 87 15.29 10.24 -1.24
C LYS A 87 16.07 10.02 0.05
N LYS A 88 15.42 9.40 1.04
CA LYS A 88 16.04 9.10 2.34
C LYS A 88 16.93 7.85 2.29
N HIS A 89 16.50 6.79 1.62
CA HIS A 89 17.11 5.46 1.72
C HIS A 89 17.89 5.04 0.47
N PHE A 90 17.68 5.71 -0.66
CA PHE A 90 18.23 5.38 -1.97
C PHE A 90 18.89 6.62 -2.59
N GLY A 91 19.97 6.41 -3.34
CA GLY A 91 20.71 7.49 -3.99
C GLY A 91 20.13 7.95 -5.34
N ASP A 92 19.12 7.25 -5.85
CA ASP A 92 18.63 7.32 -7.22
C ASP A 92 17.75 8.55 -7.51
N VAL A 93 17.21 9.18 -6.47
CA VAL A 93 16.38 10.39 -6.60
C VAL A 93 17.04 11.64 -6.01
N LYS A 94 18.31 11.58 -5.62
CA LYS A 94 19.00 12.68 -4.90
C LYS A 94 19.00 14.02 -5.64
N ASN A 95 19.06 13.98 -6.97
CA ASN A 95 19.17 15.17 -7.83
C ASN A 95 17.88 15.46 -8.62
N MET A 96 16.76 14.83 -8.25
CA MET A 96 15.50 14.95 -8.96
C MET A 96 14.45 15.54 -8.03
N ASP A 97 13.75 16.58 -8.47
CA ASP A 97 12.55 17.04 -7.76
C ASP A 97 11.41 16.02 -7.87
N PHE A 98 10.33 16.27 -7.15
CA PHE A 98 9.19 15.35 -7.12
C PHE A 98 8.54 15.17 -8.49
N GLU A 99 8.39 16.26 -9.26
CA GLU A 99 7.69 16.25 -10.54
C GLU A 99 8.46 15.47 -11.61
N ALA A 100 9.74 15.77 -11.76
CA ALA A 100 10.63 15.05 -12.65
C ALA A 100 10.69 13.57 -12.28
N TRP A 101 10.68 13.25 -10.98
CA TRP A 101 10.64 11.87 -10.50
C TRP A 101 9.34 11.16 -10.85
N VAL A 102 8.18 11.79 -10.65
CA VAL A 102 6.89 11.18 -11.00
C VAL A 102 6.84 10.85 -12.49
N ALA A 103 7.21 11.81 -13.36
CA ALA A 103 7.21 11.59 -14.80
C ALA A 103 8.12 10.41 -15.19
N HIS A 104 9.36 10.41 -14.68
CA HIS A 104 10.32 9.35 -14.95
C HIS A 104 9.87 7.98 -14.42
N ALA A 105 9.35 7.94 -13.20
CA ALA A 105 8.94 6.71 -12.53
C ALA A 105 7.74 6.06 -13.24
N LEU A 106 6.75 6.85 -13.65
CA LEU A 106 5.57 6.36 -14.38
C LEU A 106 5.93 5.94 -15.81
N GLU A 107 6.79 6.68 -16.52
CA GLU A 107 7.31 6.25 -17.83
C GLU A 107 8.07 4.91 -17.72
N THR A 108 8.88 4.76 -16.67
CA THR A 108 9.61 3.51 -16.42
C THR A 108 8.65 2.36 -16.09
N TYR A 109 7.59 2.61 -15.33
CA TYR A 109 6.57 1.60 -15.04
C TYR A 109 5.90 1.06 -16.30
N LEU A 110 5.60 1.92 -17.29
CA LEU A 110 5.00 1.48 -18.55
C LEU A 110 5.88 0.49 -19.32
N LYS A 111 7.20 0.57 -19.14
CA LYS A 111 8.18 -0.37 -19.73
C LYS A 111 8.39 -1.60 -18.85
N ASN A 112 8.27 -1.46 -17.53
CA ASN A 112 8.42 -2.53 -16.55
C ASN A 112 7.40 -2.36 -15.41
N PRO A 113 6.27 -3.11 -15.43
CA PRO A 113 5.22 -3.02 -14.40
C PRO A 113 5.63 -3.46 -12.98
N TYR A 114 6.87 -3.93 -12.78
CA TYR A 114 7.43 -4.25 -11.47
C TYR A 114 8.49 -3.23 -11.02
N HIS A 115 8.62 -2.11 -11.73
CA HIS A 115 9.50 -1.02 -11.33
C HIS A 115 9.24 -0.59 -9.88
N LEU A 116 10.34 -0.33 -9.16
CA LEU A 116 10.35 -0.03 -7.73
C LEU A 116 9.68 -1.12 -6.89
N ASP A 117 9.98 -2.39 -7.18
CA ASP A 117 9.43 -3.52 -6.45
C ASP A 117 7.89 -3.55 -6.45
N ASN A 118 7.29 -3.19 -7.59
CA ASN A 118 5.85 -3.09 -7.80
C ASN A 118 5.16 -1.95 -7.01
N HIS A 119 5.90 -0.99 -6.46
CA HIS A 119 5.33 0.10 -5.65
C HIS A 119 4.43 1.05 -6.44
N LEU A 120 4.63 1.19 -7.75
CA LEU A 120 3.88 2.15 -8.56
C LEU A 120 2.56 1.60 -9.11
N ARG A 121 2.31 0.29 -9.01
CA ARG A 121 1.09 -0.31 -9.56
C ARG A 121 -0.17 0.33 -8.96
N PRO A 122 -1.23 0.58 -9.74
CA PRO A 122 -2.54 1.00 -9.24
C PRO A 122 -3.06 0.07 -8.15
N MET A 123 -3.62 0.65 -7.09
CA MET A 123 -4.12 -0.10 -5.94
C MET A 123 -5.33 -0.97 -6.30
N THR A 124 -6.13 -0.58 -7.32
CA THR A 124 -7.21 -1.40 -7.88
C THR A 124 -6.72 -2.72 -8.43
N GLU A 125 -5.46 -2.84 -8.87
CA GLU A 125 -4.90 -4.09 -9.36
C GLU A 125 -4.48 -5.06 -8.24
N PHE A 126 -4.49 -4.61 -6.98
CA PHE A 126 -4.21 -5.47 -5.83
C PHE A 126 -5.45 -6.13 -5.25
N ILE A 127 -6.64 -5.61 -5.54
CA ILE A 127 -7.87 -6.05 -4.88
C ILE A 127 -8.33 -7.44 -5.36
N LEU A 128 -8.53 -8.35 -4.42
CA LEU A 128 -9.21 -9.63 -4.65
C LEU A 128 -10.71 -9.51 -4.35
N PRO A 129 -11.58 -10.40 -4.90
CA PRO A 129 -13.00 -10.44 -4.53
C PRO A 129 -13.20 -10.59 -3.02
N ASN A 130 -14.25 -9.95 -2.48
CA ASN A 130 -14.61 -9.99 -1.06
C ASN A 130 -13.50 -9.48 -0.12
N THR A 131 -12.75 -8.46 -0.57
CA THR A 131 -11.75 -7.76 0.25
C THR A 131 -12.39 -6.57 0.96
N GLN A 132 -12.24 -6.48 2.28
CA GLN A 132 -12.59 -5.29 3.04
C GLN A 132 -11.51 -4.21 2.85
N VAL A 133 -11.92 -2.98 2.52
CA VAL A 133 -10.98 -1.88 2.25
C VAL A 133 -11.08 -0.82 3.34
N TYR A 134 -9.92 -0.31 3.77
CA TYR A 134 -9.78 0.83 4.68
C TYR A 134 -8.90 1.90 4.05
N LYS A 135 -9.16 3.18 4.32
CA LYS A 135 -8.28 4.27 3.89
C LYS A 135 -7.31 4.60 5.03
N LEU A 136 -6.05 4.81 4.71
CA LEU A 136 -5.05 5.19 5.69
C LEU A 136 -5.37 6.56 6.32
N GLU A 137 -5.96 7.46 5.53
CA GLU A 137 -6.36 8.82 5.91
C GLU A 137 -7.46 8.84 6.98
N ASP A 138 -8.30 7.80 7.04
CA ASP A 138 -9.36 7.64 8.03
C ASP A 138 -8.82 7.10 9.38
N GLY A 139 -7.51 6.82 9.44
CA GLY A 139 -6.88 6.09 10.55
C GLY A 139 -7.11 4.58 10.48
N LEU A 140 -6.49 3.86 11.42
CA LEU A 140 -6.51 2.39 11.44
C LEU A 140 -7.34 1.80 12.60
N ASP A 141 -8.01 2.65 13.39
CA ASP A 141 -8.83 2.20 14.52
C ASP A 141 -9.98 1.29 14.07
N ARG A 142 -10.65 1.64 12.97
CA ARG A 142 -11.73 0.81 12.42
C ARG A 142 -11.23 -0.57 11.98
N LEU A 143 -10.05 -0.64 11.36
CA LEU A 143 -9.41 -1.92 11.01
C LEU A 143 -9.11 -2.74 12.26
N ARG A 144 -8.53 -2.14 13.30
CA ARG A 144 -8.29 -2.80 14.58
C ARG A 144 -9.59 -3.34 15.17
N ASP A 145 -10.64 -2.53 15.21
CA ASP A 145 -11.91 -2.88 15.83
C ASP A 145 -12.61 -4.02 15.07
N ASP A 146 -12.56 -4.01 13.74
CA ASP A 146 -13.07 -5.10 12.92
C ASP A 146 -12.27 -6.40 13.14
N LEU A 147 -10.95 -6.31 13.25
CA LEU A 147 -10.09 -7.46 13.57
C LEU A 147 -10.37 -8.01 14.97
N HIS A 148 -10.52 -7.14 15.99
CA HIS A 148 -10.89 -7.54 17.34
C HIS A 148 -12.28 -8.18 17.39
N SER A 149 -13.28 -7.59 16.71
CA SER A 149 -14.62 -8.15 16.68
C SER A 149 -14.68 -9.53 16.03
N ARG A 150 -13.80 -9.81 15.07
CA ARG A 150 -13.71 -11.11 14.38
C ARG A 150 -12.86 -12.12 15.15
N TYR A 151 -11.81 -11.65 15.81
CA TYR A 151 -10.75 -12.46 16.42
C TYR A 151 -10.38 -11.93 17.82
N PRO A 152 -11.32 -11.89 18.77
CA PRO A 152 -11.15 -11.19 20.06
C PRO A 152 -10.08 -11.78 20.97
N THR A 153 -9.72 -13.05 20.81
CA THR A 153 -8.64 -13.72 21.56
C THR A 153 -7.27 -13.51 20.93
N ALA A 154 -7.20 -13.26 19.61
CA ALA A 154 -5.95 -12.99 18.92
C ALA A 154 -5.59 -11.50 18.90
N ILE A 155 -6.59 -10.62 18.91
CA ILE A 155 -6.44 -9.17 18.77
C ILE A 155 -7.06 -8.50 19.99
N ALA A 156 -6.21 -7.95 20.86
CA ALA A 156 -6.64 -7.17 22.02
C ALA A 156 -7.15 -5.80 21.59
N LYS A 157 -8.30 -5.37 22.14
CA LYS A 157 -8.97 -4.11 21.75
C LYS A 157 -8.14 -2.87 22.08
N GLU A 158 -7.46 -2.93 23.21
CA GLU A 158 -6.61 -1.88 23.76
C GLU A 158 -5.29 -1.72 23.01
N LYS A 159 -4.89 -2.72 22.21
CA LYS A 159 -3.65 -2.65 21.44
C LYS A 159 -3.89 -1.80 20.18
N ALA A 160 -3.38 -0.58 20.19
CA ALA A 160 -3.40 0.27 19.00
C ALA A 160 -2.48 -0.28 17.91
N ILE A 161 -2.87 -0.09 16.64
CA ILE A 161 -1.95 -0.28 15.52
C ILE A 161 -0.95 0.88 15.58
N PRO A 162 0.36 0.61 15.67
CA PRO A 162 1.34 1.68 15.83
C PRO A 162 1.34 2.59 14.60
N HIS A 163 1.59 3.87 14.81
CA HIS A 163 1.91 4.78 13.71
C HIS A 163 3.37 4.56 13.29
N ALA A 164 3.66 3.48 12.56
CA ALA A 164 4.97 3.28 11.96
C ALA A 164 5.16 4.35 10.86
N HIS A 165 6.04 5.30 11.15
CA HIS A 165 6.32 6.47 10.32
C HIS A 165 5.12 7.43 10.21
N GLU A 166 4.87 8.20 11.28
CA GLU A 166 4.19 9.48 11.13
C GLU A 166 4.87 10.27 10.01
N THR A 167 4.14 10.47 8.91
CA THR A 167 4.37 11.62 8.03
C THR A 167 3.82 12.87 8.71
N GLY A 168 4.12 13.02 10.01
CA GLY A 168 3.77 14.19 10.80
C GLY A 168 4.39 15.39 10.10
N THR A 169 3.53 16.33 9.69
CA THR A 169 3.81 17.76 9.47
C THR A 169 5.06 18.16 8.65
N LYS A 170 5.79 17.23 8.05
CA LYS A 170 6.98 17.47 7.22
C LYS A 170 6.54 17.90 5.84
N GLU A 171 7.04 19.06 5.42
CA GLU A 171 6.88 19.71 4.10
C GLU A 171 6.20 18.79 3.10
N ARG A 172 4.90 19.04 2.89
CA ARG A 172 4.19 18.42 1.78
C ARG A 172 4.90 18.88 0.51
N CYS A 173 4.96 18.03 -0.51
CA CYS A 173 5.19 18.51 -1.88
C CYS A 173 3.96 19.35 -2.23
N SER A 174 3.95 20.61 -1.80
CA SER A 174 2.77 21.47 -1.73
C SER A 174 2.45 22.13 -3.05
N ILE A 175 3.36 22.04 -4.03
CA ILE A 175 3.18 22.59 -5.36
C ILE A 175 3.54 21.48 -6.34
N VAL A 176 2.55 21.10 -7.14
CA VAL A 176 2.70 20.18 -8.28
C VAL A 176 2.06 20.89 -9.46
N SER A 177 2.76 20.95 -10.59
CA SER A 177 2.23 21.49 -11.85
C SER A 177 0.94 20.78 -12.25
N LYS A 178 0.07 21.49 -12.97
CA LYS A 178 -1.20 20.91 -13.45
C LYS A 178 -0.93 19.70 -14.35
N GLU A 179 0.14 19.76 -15.13
CA GLU A 179 0.56 18.71 -16.05
C GLU A 179 0.89 17.41 -15.31
N VAL A 180 1.67 17.48 -14.23
CA VAL A 180 1.99 16.31 -13.41
C VAL A 180 0.76 15.83 -12.63
N ALA A 181 -0.10 16.75 -12.17
CA ALA A 181 -1.33 16.37 -11.52
C ALA A 181 -2.26 15.58 -12.45
N ASP A 182 -2.46 16.06 -13.69
CA ASP A 182 -3.26 15.38 -14.71
C ASP A 182 -2.65 14.03 -15.11
N LEU A 183 -1.32 13.93 -15.17
CA LEU A 183 -0.60 12.68 -15.42
C LEU A 183 -0.89 11.64 -14.31
N VAL A 184 -0.73 12.03 -13.04
CA VAL A 184 -0.98 11.15 -11.90
C VAL A 184 -2.45 10.72 -11.84
N TYR A 185 -3.38 11.66 -12.04
CA TYR A 185 -4.79 11.34 -12.09
C TYR A 185 -5.11 10.36 -13.22
N SER A 186 -4.59 10.60 -14.42
CA SER A 186 -4.83 9.72 -15.57
C SER A 186 -4.28 8.31 -15.33
N PHE A 187 -3.09 8.21 -14.73
CA PHE A 187 -2.46 6.93 -14.42
C PHE A 187 -3.21 6.15 -13.32
N TYR A 188 -3.65 6.83 -12.26
CA TYR A 188 -4.37 6.22 -11.13
C TYR A 188 -5.88 6.46 -11.17
N LYS A 189 -6.46 6.64 -12.36
CA LYS A 189 -7.85 7.07 -12.53
C LYS A 189 -8.83 6.20 -11.74
N GLU A 190 -8.69 4.87 -11.86
CA GLU A 190 -9.55 3.93 -11.15
C GLU A 190 -9.38 3.98 -9.62
N ASP A 191 -8.16 4.20 -9.11
CA ASP A 191 -7.93 4.37 -7.68
C ASP A 191 -8.67 5.61 -7.15
N PHE A 192 -8.60 6.72 -7.90
CA PHE A 192 -9.30 7.97 -7.55
C PHE A 192 -10.81 7.78 -7.61
N GLU A 193 -11.35 7.32 -8.73
CA GLU A 193 -12.79 7.15 -8.91
C GLU A 193 -13.38 6.19 -7.86
N ARG A 194 -12.64 5.15 -7.48
CA ARG A 194 -13.11 4.14 -6.54
C ARG A 194 -13.03 4.58 -5.08
N TRP A 195 -11.99 5.28 -4.66
CA TRP A 195 -11.73 5.56 -3.25
C TRP A 195 -11.54 7.02 -2.90
N TYR A 196 -11.27 7.89 -3.86
CA TYR A 196 -11.02 9.32 -3.66
C TYR A 196 -11.76 10.19 -4.70
N PRO A 197 -13.08 10.00 -4.90
CA PRO A 197 -13.81 10.66 -5.99
C PRO A 197 -13.88 12.18 -5.82
N ASP A 198 -13.79 12.70 -4.60
CA ASP A 198 -13.81 14.14 -4.30
C ASP A 198 -12.40 14.76 -4.24
N ASP A 199 -11.37 13.92 -4.28
CA ASP A 199 -9.96 14.25 -3.97
C ASP A 199 -9.05 14.17 -5.21
N HIS A 200 -9.66 14.13 -6.41
CA HIS A 200 -8.97 14.12 -7.69
C HIS A 200 -8.29 15.44 -8.04
N LYS A 201 -8.61 16.51 -7.30
CA LYS A 201 -7.99 17.82 -7.42
C LYS A 201 -7.13 18.01 -6.17
N LEU A 202 -5.80 17.98 -6.34
CA LEU A 202 -4.92 18.62 -5.36
C LEU A 202 -5.52 20.01 -5.03
N PRO A 203 -5.45 20.49 -3.77
CA PRO A 203 -5.93 21.83 -3.46
C PRO A 203 -5.32 22.80 -4.45
N ALA A 204 -6.18 23.44 -5.24
CA ALA A 204 -5.75 24.49 -6.15
C ALA A 204 -5.06 25.56 -5.31
N LEU A 205 -3.81 25.86 -5.68
CA LEU A 205 -3.01 27.04 -5.38
C LEU A 205 -3.32 27.78 -4.08
#